data_AF-A0A916PEB8-F1
#
_entry.id   AF-A0A916PEB8-F1
#
_cell.length_a   1.000
_cell.length_b   1.000
_cell.length_c   1.000
_cell.angle_alpha   90.00
_cell.angle_beta   90.00
_cell.angle_gamma   90.00
#
_symmetry.space_group_name_H-M   'P 1'
#
loop_
_entity.id
_entity.type
_entity.pdbx_description
1 polymer ?
#
loop_
_entity_poly.entity_id
_entity_poly.type
_entity_poly.pdbx_seq_one_letter_code
_entity_poly.pdbx_strand_id
1 'polypeptide(L)'
;MSKVKIGVFDFLNAKPLIYAIEKNRIQHNFELVYDIPSQIAVKLLNKEINAGLVPSIHYAKYSVKYRIVPEICIASRGAVNSIRLYFRKDLKDIKTVATDISSMTSVILARIILSEKYDVRPKFVAMKPDLIDMLSQADAALLIGDHALFEKSGYESYIDLGDEWNDLTGLPFVYA
;
A
#
# COMPACT_ATOMS: atom_id res chain seq x y z
N MET A 1 25.10 23.38 1.79
CA MET A 1 23.83 22.98 1.13
C MET A 1 23.18 21.91 1.99
N SER A 2 21.86 21.96 2.20
CA SER A 2 21.15 20.88 2.91
C SER A 2 21.25 19.59 2.09
N LYS A 3 21.53 18.46 2.75
CA LYS A 3 21.59 17.15 2.11
C LYS A 3 20.23 16.81 1.48
N VAL A 4 20.21 16.22 0.29
CA VAL A 4 18.98 15.77 -0.37
C VAL A 4 18.31 14.71 0.51
N LYS A 5 17.00 14.81 0.72
CA LYS A 5 16.23 13.85 1.53
C LYS A 5 15.34 12.98 0.66
N ILE A 6 15.45 11.67 0.81
CA ILE A 6 14.65 10.67 0.11
C ILE A 6 13.79 9.92 1.11
N GLY A 7 12.46 10.04 0.97
CA GLY A 7 11.49 9.34 1.80
C GLY A 7 11.36 7.87 1.42
N VAL A 8 11.44 6.98 2.41
CA VAL A 8 11.31 5.53 2.25
C VAL A 8 10.47 4.95 3.39
N PHE A 9 9.98 3.72 3.22
CA PHE A 9 9.25 2.98 4.24
C PHE A 9 9.90 1.63 4.50
N ASP A 10 9.72 1.12 5.71
CA ASP A 10 10.41 -0.08 6.20
C ASP A 10 9.57 -1.37 6.02
N PHE A 11 8.95 -1.53 4.86
CA PHE A 11 8.29 -2.78 4.49
C PHE A 11 9.27 -3.70 3.78
N LEU A 12 9.07 -5.01 3.92
CA LEU A 12 9.96 -6.01 3.34
C LEU A 12 10.11 -5.86 1.82
N ASN A 13 9.05 -5.44 1.13
CA ASN A 13 9.06 -5.23 -0.32
C ASN A 13 9.99 -4.07 -0.78
N ALA A 14 10.29 -3.10 0.09
CA ALA A 14 11.20 -2.00 -0.20
C ALA A 14 12.66 -2.35 0.14
N LYS A 15 12.91 -3.38 0.97
CA LYS A 15 14.26 -3.76 1.40
C LYS A 15 15.25 -4.04 0.26
N PRO A 16 14.89 -4.75 -0.83
CA PRO A 16 15.82 -4.95 -1.95
C PRO A 16 16.37 -3.66 -2.54
N LEU A 17 15.57 -2.59 -2.52
CA LEU A 17 15.96 -1.28 -3.02
C LEU A 17 16.84 -0.51 -2.02
N ILE A 18 16.47 -0.48 -0.75
CA ILE A 18 17.08 0.43 0.23
C ILE A 18 18.26 -0.19 1.00
N TYR A 19 18.37 -1.52 1.04
CA TYR A 19 19.35 -2.22 1.90
C TYR A 19 20.80 -1.84 1.61
N ALA A 20 21.19 -1.72 0.33
CA ALA A 20 22.56 -1.36 -0.03
C ALA A 20 22.89 0.09 0.38
N ILE A 21 21.91 0.98 0.31
CA ILE A 21 22.02 2.38 0.73
C ILE A 21 22.13 2.46 2.26
N GLU A 22 21.25 1.74 2.98
CA GLU A 22 21.25 1.62 4.45
C GLU A 22 22.59 1.14 5.00
N LYS A 23 23.18 0.13 4.35
CA LYS A 23 24.46 -0.46 4.76
C LYS A 23 25.67 0.29 4.23
N ASN A 24 25.47 1.47 3.61
CA ASN A 24 26.52 2.27 2.97
C ASN A 24 27.40 1.45 2.01
N ARG A 25 26.81 0.47 1.33
CA ARG A 25 27.48 -0.37 0.33
C ARG A 25 27.62 0.33 -1.03
N ILE A 26 26.88 1.41 -1.21
CA ILE A 26 26.93 2.28 -2.38
C ILE A 26 27.18 3.70 -1.88
N GLN A 27 28.07 4.44 -2.54
CA GLN A 27 28.31 5.84 -2.21
C GLN A 27 27.11 6.68 -2.62
N HIS A 28 26.61 7.51 -1.70
CA HIS A 28 25.49 8.41 -1.95
C HIS A 28 25.67 9.73 -1.20
N ASN A 29 25.00 10.79 -1.68
CA ASN A 29 25.05 12.14 -1.11
C ASN A 29 23.68 12.61 -0.57
N PHE A 30 22.78 11.68 -0.28
CA PHE A 30 21.45 11.95 0.25
C PHE A 30 21.24 11.31 1.64
N GLU A 31 20.13 11.63 2.28
CA GLU A 31 19.67 11.07 3.55
C GLU A 31 18.36 10.31 3.31
N LEU A 32 18.24 9.13 3.91
CA LEU A 32 16.98 8.39 3.92
C LEU A 32 16.12 8.86 5.10
N VAL A 33 14.86 9.22 4.81
CA VAL A 33 13.87 9.59 5.80
C VAL A 33 12.82 8.49 5.87
N TYR A 34 12.71 7.84 7.02
CA TYR A 34 11.80 6.71 7.23
C TYR A 34 10.45 7.16 7.79
N ASP A 35 9.38 6.68 7.20
CA ASP A 35 8.02 6.82 7.73
C ASP A 35 7.09 5.79 7.06
N ILE A 36 5.82 5.74 7.44
CA ILE A 36 4.81 4.96 6.71
C ILE A 36 4.49 5.62 5.35
N PRO A 37 4.03 4.87 4.33
CA PRO A 37 3.80 5.41 2.99
C PRO A 37 2.90 6.66 2.96
N SER A 38 1.84 6.68 3.78
CA SER A 38 0.94 7.83 3.88
C SER A 38 1.63 9.10 4.41
N GLN A 39 2.60 8.96 5.33
CA GLN A 39 3.37 10.10 5.84
C GLN A 39 4.48 10.52 4.87
N ILE A 40 5.13 9.60 4.16
CA ILE A 40 6.08 9.94 3.08
C ILE A 40 5.39 10.80 2.01
N ALA A 41 4.16 10.45 1.64
CA ALA A 41 3.33 11.24 0.72
C ALA A 41 3.06 12.67 1.23
N VAL A 42 2.72 12.83 2.52
CA VAL A 42 2.52 14.14 3.15
C VAL A 42 3.81 14.96 3.17
N LYS A 43 4.93 14.37 3.60
CA LYS A 43 6.25 15.02 3.63
C LYS A 43 6.68 15.49 2.25
N LEU A 44 6.44 14.69 1.20
CA LEU A 44 6.76 15.07 -0.17
C LEU A 44 5.90 16.24 -0.64
N LEU A 45 4.60 16.25 -0.30
CA LEU A 45 3.68 17.34 -0.64
C LEU A 45 4.07 18.66 0.04
N ASN A 46 4.53 18.58 1.28
CA ASN A 46 4.99 19.72 2.06
C ASN A 46 6.43 20.16 1.74
N LYS A 47 7.11 19.49 0.80
CA LYS A 47 8.53 19.73 0.44
C LYS A 47 9.51 19.53 1.60
N GLU A 48 9.14 18.70 2.58
CA GLU A 48 10.02 18.30 3.70
C GLU A 48 11.08 17.28 3.23
N ILE A 49 10.78 16.56 2.13
CA ILE A 49 11.68 15.66 1.41
C ILE A 49 11.70 16.02 -0.09
N ASN A 50 12.76 15.63 -0.79
CA ASN A 50 12.97 15.97 -2.20
C ASN A 50 12.48 14.90 -3.17
N ALA A 51 12.49 13.64 -2.75
CA ALA A 51 11.98 12.49 -3.49
C ALA A 51 11.49 11.42 -2.49
N GLY A 52 10.77 10.39 -2.95
CA GLY A 52 10.47 9.25 -2.11
C GLY A 52 9.63 8.18 -2.79
N LEU A 53 9.60 7.00 -2.17
CA LEU A 53 8.65 5.94 -2.51
C LEU A 53 7.27 6.37 -2.00
N VAL A 54 6.36 6.70 -2.90
CA VAL A 54 5.03 7.22 -2.56
C VAL A 54 3.94 6.34 -3.15
N PRO A 55 2.78 6.19 -2.49
CA PRO A 55 1.65 5.47 -3.05
C PRO A 55 1.28 6.00 -4.44
N SER A 56 1.09 5.12 -5.42
CA SER A 56 0.73 5.51 -6.80
C SER A 56 -0.53 6.39 -6.89
N ILE A 57 -1.48 6.23 -5.97
CA ILE A 57 -2.67 7.11 -5.89
C ILE A 57 -2.31 8.56 -5.50
N HIS A 58 -1.25 8.75 -4.71
CA HIS A 58 -0.75 10.08 -4.39
C HIS A 58 -0.23 10.78 -5.65
N TYR A 59 0.53 10.06 -6.48
CA TYR A 59 0.93 10.58 -7.78
C TYR A 59 -0.27 10.87 -8.68
N ALA A 60 -1.25 9.95 -8.78
CA ALA A 60 -2.46 10.17 -9.58
C ALA A 60 -3.23 11.44 -9.17
N LYS A 61 -3.30 11.73 -7.86
CA LYS A 61 -3.99 12.92 -7.31
C LYS A 61 -3.22 14.23 -7.53
N TYR A 62 -1.89 14.20 -7.55
CA TYR A 62 -1.03 15.38 -7.57
C TYR A 62 -0.03 15.38 -8.75
N SER A 63 -0.38 14.72 -9.85
CA SER A 63 0.52 14.43 -10.97
C SER A 63 1.25 15.67 -11.53
N VAL A 64 0.56 16.82 -11.57
CA VAL A 64 1.14 18.10 -12.03
C VAL A 64 2.29 18.63 -11.15
N LYS A 65 2.44 18.13 -9.92
CA LYS A 65 3.48 18.56 -8.96
C LYS A 65 4.73 17.68 -9.00
N TYR A 66 4.66 16.52 -9.65
CA TYR A 66 5.67 15.47 -9.51
C TYR A 66 6.16 14.95 -10.85
N ARG A 67 7.33 14.31 -10.81
CA ARG A 67 7.87 13.50 -11.90
C ARG A 67 8.20 12.13 -11.35
N ILE A 68 7.91 11.09 -12.13
CA ILE A 68 8.27 9.72 -11.79
C ILE A 68 9.76 9.53 -12.12
N VAL A 69 10.50 8.90 -11.20
CA VAL A 69 11.84 8.39 -11.50
C VAL A 69 11.66 7.17 -12.41
N PRO A 70 12.24 7.15 -13.61
CA PRO A 70 12.02 6.06 -14.55
C PRO A 70 12.62 4.75 -14.03
N GLU A 71 12.11 3.63 -14.56
CA GLU A 71 12.65 2.27 -14.36
C GLU A 71 12.58 1.71 -12.94
N ILE A 72 11.87 2.39 -12.03
CA ILE A 72 11.74 1.97 -10.64
C ILE A 72 10.30 2.08 -10.15
N CYS A 73 9.79 1.01 -9.56
CA CYS A 73 8.50 0.97 -8.87
C CYS A 73 8.40 -0.28 -8.00
N ILE A 74 7.39 -0.33 -7.14
CA ILE A 74 6.91 -1.54 -6.48
C ILE A 74 5.63 -1.96 -7.18
N ALA A 75 5.68 -3.10 -7.87
CA ALA A 75 4.59 -3.61 -8.68
C ALA A 75 4.49 -5.14 -8.59
N SER A 76 3.33 -5.68 -8.95
CA SER A 76 3.13 -7.12 -9.15
C SER A 76 2.30 -7.39 -10.40
N ARG A 77 2.38 -8.64 -10.87
CA ARG A 77 1.44 -9.21 -11.85
C ARG A 77 0.82 -10.43 -11.19
N GLY A 78 -0.47 -10.34 -10.87
CA GLY A 78 -1.15 -11.31 -10.01
C GLY A 78 -0.77 -11.11 -8.53
N ALA A 79 -0.81 -12.20 -7.78
CA ALA A 79 -0.71 -12.24 -6.33
C ALA A 79 0.45 -11.41 -5.78
N VAL A 80 0.14 -10.52 -4.84
CA VAL A 80 1.15 -9.70 -4.15
C VAL A 80 1.44 -10.19 -2.72
N ASN A 81 0.58 -11.05 -2.17
CA ASN A 81 0.57 -11.68 -0.85
C ASN A 81 0.58 -10.74 0.36
N SER A 82 0.92 -9.48 0.14
CA SER A 82 1.09 -8.43 1.14
C SER A 82 -0.02 -7.38 1.04
N ILE A 83 -1.09 -7.62 0.28
CA ILE A 83 -2.28 -6.77 0.22
C ILE A 83 -3.50 -7.68 0.14
N ARG A 84 -4.11 -7.93 1.29
CA ARG A 84 -5.20 -8.90 1.45
C ARG A 84 -6.43 -8.23 2.05
N LEU A 85 -7.59 -8.53 1.47
CA LEU A 85 -8.89 -8.15 2.02
C LEU A 85 -9.52 -9.38 2.68
N TYR A 86 -9.50 -9.39 4.01
CA TYR A 86 -10.12 -10.42 4.84
C TYR A 86 -11.59 -10.08 5.07
N PHE A 87 -12.45 -11.09 5.19
CA PHE A 87 -13.88 -10.88 5.42
C PHE A 87 -14.50 -12.06 6.20
N ARG A 88 -15.56 -11.79 6.96
CA ARG A 88 -16.18 -12.79 7.85
C ARG A 88 -17.20 -13.71 7.19
N LYS A 89 -17.83 -13.26 6.10
CA LYS A 89 -18.95 -13.93 5.42
C LYS A 89 -18.71 -13.92 3.91
N ASP A 90 -19.74 -13.73 3.09
CA ASP A 90 -19.57 -13.55 1.66
C ASP A 90 -19.15 -12.11 1.33
N LEU A 91 -18.33 -11.95 0.29
CA LEU A 91 -17.91 -10.64 -0.24
C LEU A 91 -19.10 -9.70 -0.52
N LYS A 92 -20.20 -10.25 -1.04
CA LYS A 92 -21.44 -9.51 -1.37
C LYS A 92 -22.11 -8.84 -0.17
N ASP A 93 -21.85 -9.33 1.04
CA ASP A 93 -22.51 -8.85 2.26
C ASP A 93 -21.71 -7.75 2.99
N ILE A 94 -20.53 -7.38 2.48
CA ILE A 94 -19.64 -6.41 3.11
C ILE A 94 -20.27 -5.01 3.03
N LYS A 95 -20.57 -4.41 4.20
CA LYS A 95 -21.06 -3.03 4.30
C LYS A 95 -19.99 -2.07 4.84
N THR A 96 -19.04 -2.58 5.60
CA THR A 96 -17.92 -1.81 6.14
C THR A 96 -16.59 -2.52 5.93
N VAL A 97 -15.56 -1.74 5.56
CA VAL A 97 -14.18 -2.20 5.42
C VAL A 97 -13.29 -1.38 6.35
N ALA A 98 -12.66 -2.02 7.32
CA ALA A 98 -11.56 -1.45 8.07
C ALA A 98 -10.31 -1.43 7.18
N THR A 99 -9.56 -0.33 7.16
CA THR A 99 -8.33 -0.22 6.36
C THR A 99 -7.15 0.21 7.20
N ASP A 100 -5.99 -0.38 6.93
CA ASP A 100 -4.72 0.07 7.48
C ASP A 100 -4.47 1.57 7.17
N ILE A 101 -4.27 2.37 8.22
CA ILE A 101 -4.02 3.82 8.16
C ILE A 101 -2.75 4.19 7.38
N SER A 102 -1.82 3.25 7.20
CA SER A 102 -0.62 3.44 6.39
C SER A 102 -0.91 3.36 4.88
N SER A 103 -2.05 2.78 4.49
CA SER A 103 -2.40 2.52 3.09
C SER A 103 -3.18 3.65 2.45
N MET A 104 -2.82 3.99 1.21
CA MET A 104 -3.59 4.91 0.36
C MET A 104 -3.99 4.20 -0.95
N THR A 105 -3.01 3.67 -1.68
CA THR A 105 -3.26 3.01 -2.97
C THR A 105 -4.15 1.77 -2.81
N SER A 106 -3.85 0.89 -1.85
CA SER A 106 -4.62 -0.34 -1.69
C SER A 106 -6.06 -0.10 -1.26
N VAL A 107 -6.34 1.01 -0.55
CA VAL A 107 -7.70 1.43 -0.20
C VAL A 107 -8.51 1.76 -1.45
N ILE A 108 -7.91 2.49 -2.40
CA ILE A 108 -8.58 2.80 -3.68
C ILE A 108 -8.68 1.55 -4.56
N LEU A 109 -7.64 0.71 -4.59
CA LEU A 109 -7.68 -0.56 -5.31
C LEU A 109 -8.81 -1.47 -4.80
N ALA A 110 -8.96 -1.60 -3.47
CA ALA A 110 -10.05 -2.35 -2.87
C ALA A 110 -11.42 -1.78 -3.25
N ARG A 111 -11.58 -0.45 -3.27
CA ARG A 111 -12.83 0.21 -3.71
C ARG A 111 -13.17 -0.16 -5.14
N ILE A 112 -12.20 -0.09 -6.05
CA ILE A 112 -12.38 -0.41 -7.47
C ILE A 112 -12.74 -1.90 -7.63
N ILE A 113 -11.99 -2.80 -7.01
CA ILE A 113 -12.27 -4.25 -7.11
C ILE A 113 -13.66 -4.58 -6.56
N LEU A 114 -14.00 -4.07 -5.38
CA LEU A 114 -15.31 -4.31 -4.78
C LEU A 114 -16.44 -3.75 -5.65
N SER A 115 -16.28 -2.55 -6.23
CA SER A 115 -17.32 -1.97 -7.07
C SER A 115 -17.45 -2.61 -8.44
N GLU A 116 -16.33 -2.77 -9.16
CA GLU A 116 -16.34 -3.19 -10.57
C GLU A 116 -16.50 -4.70 -10.74
N LYS A 117 -15.92 -5.50 -9.84
CA LYS A 117 -15.95 -6.96 -9.95
C LYS A 117 -17.08 -7.60 -9.16
N TYR A 118 -17.43 -7.01 -8.00
CA TYR A 118 -18.38 -7.62 -7.06
C TYR A 118 -19.67 -6.81 -6.86
N ASP A 119 -19.80 -5.61 -7.44
CA ASP A 119 -20.92 -4.67 -7.22
C ASP A 119 -21.18 -4.35 -5.74
N VAL A 120 -20.11 -4.29 -4.93
CA VAL A 120 -20.13 -3.99 -3.50
C VAL A 120 -19.56 -2.59 -3.26
N ARG A 121 -20.31 -1.75 -2.54
CA ARG A 121 -19.92 -0.35 -2.24
C ARG A 121 -19.93 -0.07 -0.74
N PRO A 122 -18.96 -0.58 0.02
CA PRO A 122 -18.96 -0.43 1.48
C PRO A 122 -18.42 0.93 1.91
N LYS A 123 -18.68 1.27 3.18
CA LYS A 123 -18.02 2.38 3.86
C LYS A 123 -16.64 1.94 4.34
N PHE A 124 -15.64 2.81 4.22
CA PHE A 124 -14.27 2.51 4.64
C PHE A 124 -13.93 3.32 5.88
N VAL A 125 -13.28 2.67 6.85
CA VAL A 125 -12.88 3.29 8.12
C VAL A 125 -11.40 2.98 8.37
N ALA A 126 -10.58 4.00 8.55
CA ALA A 126 -9.16 3.83 8.83
C ALA A 126 -8.93 3.36 10.26
N MET A 127 -8.09 2.34 10.44
CA MET A 127 -7.77 1.71 11.71
C MET A 127 -6.28 1.34 11.77
N LYS A 128 -5.79 1.02 12.97
CA LYS A 128 -4.47 0.38 13.12
C LYS A 128 -4.54 -1.04 12.53
N PRO A 129 -3.44 -1.54 11.94
CA PRO A 129 -3.40 -2.86 11.31
C PRO A 129 -3.36 -3.99 12.34
N ASP A 130 -4.51 -4.33 12.88
CA ASP A 130 -4.75 -5.52 13.70
C ASP A 130 -5.98 -6.24 13.15
N LEU A 131 -5.79 -7.43 12.59
CA LEU A 131 -6.86 -8.14 11.88
C LEU A 131 -8.06 -8.42 12.78
N ILE A 132 -7.81 -8.85 14.02
CA ILE A 132 -8.89 -9.26 14.94
C ILE A 132 -9.69 -8.05 15.38
N ASP A 133 -9.02 -6.97 15.77
CA ASP A 133 -9.69 -5.72 16.15
C ASP A 133 -10.46 -5.12 14.96
N MET A 134 -9.85 -5.09 13.77
CA MET A 134 -10.48 -4.60 12.55
C MET A 134 -11.75 -5.39 12.19
N LEU A 135 -11.72 -6.72 12.24
CA LEU A 135 -12.89 -7.57 11.98
C LEU A 135 -13.94 -7.57 13.10
N SER A 136 -13.57 -7.10 14.30
CA SER A 136 -14.55 -6.87 15.36
C SER A 136 -15.40 -5.62 15.12
N GLN A 137 -14.84 -4.64 14.40
CA GLN A 137 -15.47 -3.33 14.14
C GLN A 137 -16.03 -3.18 12.71
N ALA A 138 -15.60 -4.02 11.78
CA ALA A 138 -16.02 -3.99 10.38
C ALA A 138 -16.32 -5.39 9.81
N ASP A 139 -17.01 -5.44 8.67
CA ASP A 139 -17.34 -6.70 7.99
C ASP A 139 -16.13 -7.31 7.28
N ALA A 140 -15.19 -6.46 6.87
CA ALA A 140 -13.95 -6.81 6.21
C ALA A 140 -12.78 -5.94 6.69
N ALA A 141 -11.57 -6.43 6.53
CA ALA A 141 -10.34 -5.78 6.94
C ALA A 141 -9.30 -5.85 5.82
N LEU A 142 -8.79 -4.69 5.40
CA LEU A 142 -7.70 -4.57 4.43
C LEU A 142 -6.38 -4.40 5.19
N LEU A 143 -5.56 -5.46 5.16
CA LEU A 143 -4.20 -5.45 5.69
C LEU A 143 -3.19 -5.30 4.53
N ILE A 144 -2.10 -4.58 4.79
CA ILE A 144 -1.02 -4.39 3.83
C ILE A 144 0.37 -4.66 4.42
N GLY A 145 1.36 -4.77 3.53
CA GLY A 145 2.77 -4.89 3.87
C GLY A 145 3.05 -6.11 4.76
N ASP A 146 3.94 -5.91 5.71
CA ASP A 146 4.40 -6.96 6.62
C ASP A 146 3.27 -7.49 7.52
N HIS A 147 2.26 -6.66 7.84
CA HIS A 147 1.09 -7.10 8.61
C HIS A 147 0.25 -8.14 7.87
N ALA A 148 0.09 -7.99 6.54
CA ALA A 148 -0.58 -8.99 5.71
C ALA A 148 0.29 -10.22 5.45
N LEU A 149 1.60 -10.01 5.25
CA LEU A 149 2.54 -11.07 4.90
C LEU A 149 2.78 -12.05 6.07
N PHE A 150 2.87 -11.52 7.29
CA PHE A 150 3.13 -12.27 8.51
C PHE A 150 1.88 -12.43 9.38
N GLU A 151 0.69 -12.30 8.80
CA GLU A 151 -0.57 -12.63 9.45
C GLU A 151 -0.55 -14.11 9.90
N LYS A 152 -0.93 -14.39 11.15
CA LYS A 152 -0.89 -15.75 11.75
C LYS A 152 -2.16 -16.13 12.53
N SER A 153 -3.25 -15.38 12.43
CA SER A 153 -4.49 -15.68 13.15
C SER A 153 -5.19 -16.93 12.64
N GLY A 154 -4.79 -17.44 11.47
CA GLY A 154 -5.43 -18.59 10.83
C GLY A 154 -6.70 -18.23 10.07
N TYR A 155 -6.97 -16.93 9.85
CA TYR A 155 -8.04 -16.48 8.98
C TYR A 155 -7.71 -16.81 7.51
N GLU A 156 -8.45 -17.75 6.92
CA GLU A 156 -8.23 -18.18 5.53
C GLU A 156 -9.19 -17.50 4.52
N SER A 157 -10.23 -16.81 5.01
CA SER A 157 -11.18 -16.10 4.14
C SER A 157 -10.65 -14.71 3.77
N TYR A 158 -9.88 -14.66 2.68
CA TYR A 158 -9.40 -13.43 2.08
C TYR A 158 -9.27 -13.52 0.56
N ILE A 159 -9.20 -12.36 -0.09
CA ILE A 159 -8.75 -12.20 -1.48
C ILE A 159 -7.46 -11.39 -1.53
N ASP A 160 -6.59 -11.70 -2.49
CA ASP A 160 -5.38 -10.92 -2.78
C ASP A 160 -5.69 -9.85 -3.82
N LEU A 161 -5.49 -8.57 -3.47
CA LEU A 161 -5.90 -7.49 -4.37
C LEU A 161 -5.06 -7.41 -5.66
N GLY A 162 -3.85 -7.98 -5.68
CA GLY A 162 -3.04 -8.08 -6.89
C GLY A 162 -3.59 -9.12 -7.86
N ASP A 163 -4.01 -10.29 -7.37
CA ASP A 163 -4.71 -11.30 -8.17
C ASP A 163 -6.04 -10.77 -8.70
N GLU A 164 -6.84 -10.15 -7.82
CA GLU A 164 -8.15 -9.62 -8.18
C GLU A 164 -8.07 -8.54 -9.26
N TRP A 165 -7.06 -7.67 -9.19
CA TRP A 165 -6.77 -6.70 -10.25
C TRP A 165 -6.36 -7.37 -11.56
N ASN A 166 -5.50 -8.39 -11.48
CA ASN A 166 -5.02 -9.08 -12.67
C ASN A 166 -6.15 -9.85 -13.35
N ASP A 167 -7.05 -10.47 -12.59
CA ASP A 167 -8.24 -11.14 -13.13
C ASP A 167 -9.21 -10.13 -13.77
N LEU A 168 -9.41 -8.97 -13.14
CA LEU A 168 -10.28 -7.92 -13.67
C LEU A 168 -9.75 -7.27 -14.96
N THR A 169 -8.44 -7.12 -15.12
CA THR A 169 -7.85 -6.26 -16.16
C THR A 169 -6.85 -6.93 -17.09
N GLY A 170 -6.28 -8.08 -16.71
CA GLY A 170 -5.12 -8.72 -17.37
C GLY A 170 -3.79 -7.97 -17.18
N LEU A 171 -3.77 -6.87 -16.45
CA LEU A 171 -2.61 -5.97 -16.31
C LEU A 171 -1.87 -6.18 -14.98
N PRO A 172 -0.59 -5.77 -14.89
CA PRO A 172 0.08 -5.61 -13.60
C PRO A 172 -0.48 -4.39 -12.84
N PHE A 173 -0.20 -4.32 -11.54
CA PHE A 173 -0.54 -3.17 -10.71
C PHE A 173 0.72 -2.52 -10.12
N VAL A 174 0.75 -1.18 -10.11
CA VAL A 174 1.85 -0.38 -9.53
C VAL A 174 1.38 0.24 -8.21
N TYR A 175 2.06 -0.13 -7.12
CA TYR A 175 1.70 0.27 -5.76
C TYR A 175 2.40 1.56 -5.31
N ALA A 176 3.70 1.67 -5.62
CA ALA A 176 4.55 2.81 -5.29
C ALA A 176 5.64 3.05 -6.34
#